data_AF-A0A059LBK1-F1
#
_entry.id   AF-A0A059LBK1-F1
#
_cell.length_a   1.000
_cell.length_b   1.000
_cell.length_c   1.000
_cell.angle_alpha   90.00
_cell.angle_beta   90.00
_cell.angle_gamma   90.00
#
_symmetry.space_group_name_H-M   'P 1'
#
loop_
_entity.id
_entity.type
_entity.pdbx_description
1 polymer ?
#
loop_
_entity_poly.entity_id
_entity_poly.type
_entity_poly.pdbx_seq_one_letter_code
_entity_poly.pdbx_strand_id
1 'polypeptide(L)'
;MARQRLPWDESLLRDARWAAQEAVCRVLEAAQGTLERARAMKKKGGWNVGQVLRPLGHAVKAAFAVHQFAGGLAAKPTALASELVAETVHFARMADPQWLRHFKLGA
;
A
#
# COMPACT_ATOMS: atom_id res chain seq x y z
N MET A 1 -12.09 -17.24 -37.04
CA MET A 1 -12.47 -16.03 -36.28
C MET A 1 -11.22 -15.45 -35.62
N ALA A 2 -10.61 -14.44 -36.24
CA ALA A 2 -9.46 -13.75 -35.68
C ALA A 2 -9.89 -12.93 -34.47
N ARG A 3 -9.35 -13.24 -33.28
CA ARG A 3 -9.47 -12.35 -32.12
C ARG A 3 -8.85 -11.02 -32.53
N GLN A 4 -9.67 -9.99 -32.72
CA GLN A 4 -9.20 -8.62 -32.87
C GLN A 4 -8.37 -8.28 -31.64
N ARG A 5 -7.05 -8.42 -31.75
CA ARG A 5 -6.10 -7.92 -30.77
C ARG A 5 -6.16 -6.41 -30.95
N LEU A 6 -6.84 -5.72 -30.03
CA LEU A 6 -6.75 -4.26 -29.93
C LEU A 6 -5.26 -3.91 -29.93
N PRO A 7 -4.77 -3.14 -30.92
CA PRO A 7 -3.37 -2.77 -31.01
C PRO A 7 -3.18 -1.59 -30.07
N TRP A 8 -3.15 -1.88 -28.77
CA TRP A 8 -2.55 -0.93 -27.85
C TRP A 8 -1.08 -0.84 -28.29
N ASP A 9 -0.69 0.32 -28.79
CA ASP A 9 0.70 0.60 -29.12
C ASP A 9 1.55 0.23 -27.89
N GLU A 10 2.58 -0.61 -28.07
CA GLU A 10 3.43 -1.09 -26.98
C GLU A 10 4.06 0.08 -26.21
N SER A 11 4.26 1.23 -26.89
CA SER A 11 4.67 2.49 -26.26
C SER A 11 3.60 3.05 -25.31
N LEU A 12 2.34 3.13 -25.74
CA LEU A 12 1.22 3.58 -24.91
C LEU A 12 1.01 2.67 -23.70
N LEU A 13 1.16 1.34 -23.86
CA LEU A 13 1.10 0.41 -22.72
C LEU A 13 2.26 0.63 -21.74
N ARG A 14 3.46 0.89 -22.25
CA ARG A 14 4.64 1.18 -21.41
C ARG A 14 4.45 2.47 -20.62
N ASP A 15 3.97 3.52 -21.26
CA ASP A 15 3.73 4.82 -20.61
C ASP A 15 2.61 4.71 -19.58
N ALA A 16 1.53 3.98 -19.89
CA ALA A 16 0.46 3.71 -18.95
C ALA A 16 0.94 2.91 -17.72
N ARG A 17 1.84 1.94 -17.92
CA ARG A 17 2.48 1.21 -16.82
C ARG A 17 3.31 2.15 -15.95
N TRP A 18 4.12 3.04 -16.54
CA TRP A 18 4.89 4.02 -15.77
C TRP A 18 4.00 5.01 -15.00
N ALA A 19 2.97 5.54 -15.64
CA ALA A 19 2.00 6.42 -14.99
C ALA A 19 1.30 5.73 -13.81
N ALA A 20 0.98 4.44 -13.94
CA ALA A 20 0.43 3.65 -12.85
C ALA A 20 1.42 3.48 -11.68
N GLN A 21 2.71 3.27 -11.97
CA GLN A 21 3.76 3.20 -10.93
C GLN A 21 3.91 4.54 -10.19
N GLU A 22 3.85 5.66 -10.89
CA GLU A 22 3.88 6.98 -10.26
C GLU A 22 2.64 7.25 -9.42
N ALA A 23 1.45 6.92 -9.94
CA ALA A 23 0.20 7.09 -9.21
C ALA A 23 0.21 6.30 -7.90
N VAL A 24 0.71 5.07 -7.91
CA VAL A 24 0.79 4.27 -6.69
C VAL A 24 1.84 4.76 -5.71
N CYS A 25 2.95 5.34 -6.17
CA CYS A 25 3.90 6.02 -5.27
C CYS A 25 3.18 7.11 -4.47
N ARG A 26 2.38 7.95 -5.13
CA ARG A 26 1.64 9.03 -4.46
C ARG A 26 0.62 8.49 -3.44
N VAL A 27 -0.03 7.37 -3.74
CA VAL A 27 -0.95 6.71 -2.80
C VAL A 27 -0.20 6.16 -1.59
N LEU A 28 0.95 5.52 -1.79
CA LEU A 28 1.80 4.99 -0.72
C LEU A 28 2.37 6.11 0.17
N GLU A 29 2.88 7.18 -0.43
CA GLU A 29 3.38 8.37 0.27
C GLU A 29 2.26 9.05 1.07
N ALA A 30 1.05 9.16 0.51
CA ALA A 30 -0.11 9.70 1.24
C ALA A 30 -0.54 8.81 2.42
N ALA A 31 -0.40 7.50 2.29
CA ALA A 31 -0.64 6.57 3.39
C ALA A 31 0.40 6.73 4.51
N GLN A 32 1.69 6.85 4.18
CA GLN A 32 2.75 7.17 5.14
C GLN A 32 2.46 8.48 5.87
N GLY A 33 2.15 9.56 5.14
CA GLY A 33 1.79 10.85 5.77
C GLY A 33 0.54 10.78 6.67
N THR A 34 -0.35 9.79 6.44
CA THR A 34 -1.48 9.54 7.34
C THR A 34 -1.05 8.80 8.61
N LEU A 35 -0.12 7.84 8.50
CA LEU A 35 0.50 7.19 9.66
C LEU A 35 1.29 8.16 10.53
N GLU A 36 2.06 9.06 9.93
CA GLU A 36 2.80 10.11 10.64
C GLU A 36 1.87 11.04 11.43
N ARG A 37 0.75 11.45 10.81
CA ARG A 37 -0.28 12.24 11.48
C ARG A 37 -0.93 11.46 12.63
N ALA A 38 -1.23 10.19 12.45
CA ALA A 38 -1.74 9.33 13.52
C ALA A 38 -0.73 9.20 14.68
N ARG A 39 0.58 9.10 14.38
CA ARG A 39 1.66 9.11 15.38
C ARG A 39 1.74 10.42 16.16
N ALA A 40 1.57 11.56 15.49
CA ALA A 40 1.52 12.85 16.15
C ALA A 40 0.30 12.97 17.10
N MET A 41 -0.84 12.39 16.72
CA MET A 41 -2.05 12.36 17.56
C MET A 41 -1.94 11.45 18.78
N LYS A 42 -1.11 10.39 18.76
CA LYS A 42 -0.81 9.57 19.96
C LYS A 42 -0.42 10.42 21.16
N LYS A 43 0.36 11.48 20.94
CA LYS A 43 0.83 12.38 22.02
C LYS A 43 -0.33 13.08 22.77
N LYS A 44 -1.56 13.07 22.23
CA LYS A 44 -2.72 13.78 22.78
C LYS A 44 -3.86 12.89 23.35
N GLY A 45 -3.71 11.55 23.41
CA GLY A 45 -4.59 10.74 24.27
C GLY A 45 -5.29 9.51 23.70
N GLY A 46 -4.80 8.88 22.63
CA GLY A 46 -5.28 7.53 22.26
C GLY A 46 -5.00 7.13 20.81
N TRP A 47 -4.79 5.83 20.58
CA TRP A 47 -4.65 5.25 19.25
C TRP A 47 -5.99 4.74 18.74
N ASN A 48 -6.40 5.18 17.55
CA ASN A 48 -7.49 4.55 16.81
C ASN A 48 -6.91 3.65 15.71
N VAL A 49 -7.00 2.34 15.90
CA VAL A 49 -6.51 1.31 14.96
C VAL A 49 -7.07 1.50 13.55
N GLY A 50 -8.33 1.95 13.43
CA GLY A 50 -8.97 2.21 12.14
C GLY A 50 -8.32 3.34 11.34
N GLN A 51 -7.71 4.32 12.01
CA GLN A 51 -6.97 5.42 11.35
C GLN A 51 -5.61 4.97 10.79
N VAL A 52 -5.07 3.87 11.29
CA VAL A 52 -3.78 3.28 10.86
C VAL A 52 -4.01 2.22 9.79
N LEU A 53 -4.96 1.31 9.99
CA LEU A 53 -5.15 0.15 9.10
C LEU A 53 -5.87 0.48 7.79
N ARG A 54 -6.80 1.46 7.78
CA ARG A 54 -7.53 1.81 6.55
C ARG A 54 -6.62 2.39 5.46
N PRO A 55 -5.74 3.37 5.74
CA PRO A 55 -4.78 3.87 4.76
C PRO A 55 -3.88 2.77 4.21
N LEU A 56 -3.37 1.87 5.07
CA LEU A 56 -2.58 0.72 4.63
C LEU A 56 -3.37 -0.16 3.67
N GLY A 57 -4.58 -0.57 4.05
CA GLY A 57 -5.39 -1.48 3.23
C GLY A 57 -5.69 -0.91 1.84
N HIS A 58 -5.94 0.40 1.75
CA HIS A 58 -6.14 1.09 0.47
C HIS A 58 -4.85 1.13 -0.36
N ALA A 59 -3.72 1.45 0.27
CA ALA A 59 -2.44 1.56 -0.41
C ALA A 59 -1.92 0.19 -0.92
N VAL A 60 -2.09 -0.87 -0.13
CA VAL A 60 -1.75 -2.25 -0.51
C VAL A 60 -2.62 -2.73 -1.68
N LYS A 61 -3.92 -2.42 -1.67
CA LYS A 61 -4.81 -2.74 -2.81
C LYS A 61 -4.37 -2.02 -4.09
N ALA A 62 -4.00 -0.75 -3.98
CA ALA A 62 -3.47 0.02 -5.11
C ALA A 62 -2.16 -0.57 -5.63
N ALA A 63 -1.21 -0.89 -4.74
CA ALA A 63 0.05 -1.54 -5.08
C ALA A 63 -0.15 -2.89 -5.78
N PHE A 64 -1.09 -3.70 -5.29
CA PHE A 64 -1.41 -4.97 -5.89
C PHE A 64 -2.05 -4.82 -7.28
N ALA A 65 -2.98 -3.87 -7.46
CA ALA A 65 -3.58 -3.60 -8.76
C ALA A 65 -2.54 -3.17 -9.80
N VAL A 66 -1.61 -2.30 -9.42
CA VAL A 66 -0.51 -1.88 -10.31
C VAL A 66 0.47 -3.02 -10.58
N HIS A 67 0.77 -3.86 -9.58
CA HIS A 67 1.58 -5.06 -9.78
C HIS A 67 0.97 -5.99 -10.84
N GLN A 68 -0.33 -6.29 -10.74
CA GLN A 68 -1.05 -7.14 -11.71
C GLN A 68 -1.07 -6.52 -13.11
N PHE A 69 -1.30 -5.20 -13.20
CA PHE A 69 -1.36 -4.48 -14.48
C PHE A 69 0.01 -4.35 -15.18
N ALA A 70 1.05 -4.01 -14.41
CA ALA A 70 2.38 -3.73 -14.92
C ALA A 70 3.30 -4.96 -14.97
N GLY A 71 2.86 -6.10 -14.43
CA GLY A 71 3.68 -7.31 -14.32
C GLY A 71 4.76 -7.22 -13.24
N GLY A 72 4.62 -6.28 -12.30
CA GLY A 72 5.62 -5.99 -11.29
C GLY A 72 5.45 -4.60 -10.66
N LEU A 73 6.16 -4.37 -9.56
CA LEU A 73 6.36 -3.04 -9.02
C LEU A 73 7.80 -2.60 -9.30
N ALA A 74 7.97 -1.34 -9.67
CA ALA A 74 9.29 -0.75 -9.77
C ALA A 74 9.95 -0.65 -8.37
N ALA A 75 11.26 -0.40 -8.34
CA ALA A 75 12.02 -0.36 -7.08
C ALA A 75 11.46 0.67 -6.07
N LYS A 76 11.12 1.87 -6.53
CA LYS A 76 10.57 2.94 -5.67
C LYS A 76 9.25 2.55 -4.98
N PRO A 77 8.16 2.19 -5.70
CA PRO A 77 6.92 1.79 -5.05
C PRO A 77 7.06 0.51 -4.21
N THR A 78 7.98 -0.39 -4.57
CA THR A 78 8.31 -1.56 -3.73
C THR A 78 8.92 -1.16 -2.38
N ALA A 79 9.87 -0.22 -2.39
CA ALA A 79 10.47 0.30 -1.16
C ALA A 79 9.41 0.99 -0.28
N LEU A 80 8.60 1.89 -0.86
CA LEU A 80 7.53 2.59 -0.15
C LEU A 80 6.50 1.63 0.46
N ALA A 81 6.09 0.60 -0.29
CA ALA A 81 5.18 -0.42 0.23
C ALA A 81 5.81 -1.21 1.39
N SER A 82 7.10 -1.54 1.30
CA SER A 82 7.83 -2.28 2.34
C SER A 82 7.96 -1.45 3.62
N GLU A 83 8.32 -0.17 3.50
CA GLU A 83 8.37 0.77 4.60
C GLU A 83 7.01 0.93 5.27
N LEU A 84 5.95 1.15 4.48
CA LEU A 84 4.59 1.31 4.98
C LEU A 84 4.11 0.07 5.74
N VAL A 85 4.45 -1.14 5.25
CA VAL A 85 4.16 -2.39 5.95
C VAL A 85 4.94 -2.48 7.27
N ALA A 86 6.24 -2.20 7.25
CA ALA A 86 7.08 -2.25 8.45
C ALA A 86 6.58 -1.27 9.53
N GLU A 87 6.25 -0.04 9.15
CA GLU A 87 5.67 0.97 10.03
C GLU A 87 4.32 0.53 10.56
N THR A 88 3.46 -0.02 9.72
CA THR A 88 2.13 -0.47 10.17
C THR A 88 2.25 -1.63 11.16
N VAL A 89 3.16 -2.58 10.93
CA VAL A 89 3.46 -3.66 11.89
C VAL A 89 3.99 -3.09 13.20
N HIS A 90 4.89 -2.11 13.14
CA HIS A 90 5.37 -1.40 14.32
C HIS A 90 4.21 -0.74 15.09
N PHE A 91 3.31 -0.03 14.41
CA PHE A 91 2.14 0.57 15.04
C PHE A 91 1.17 -0.44 15.62
N ALA A 92 0.89 -1.54 14.91
CA ALA A 92 0.04 -2.61 15.40
C ALA A 92 0.61 -3.25 16.68
N ARG A 93 1.95 -3.41 16.77
CA ARG A 93 2.64 -3.87 17.98
C ARG A 93 2.55 -2.85 19.13
N MET A 94 2.76 -1.58 18.83
CA MET A 94 2.72 -0.49 19.83
C MET A 94 1.33 -0.15 20.34
N ALA A 95 0.28 -0.53 19.61
CA ALA A 95 -1.11 -0.36 20.01
C ALA A 95 -1.57 -1.43 21.03
N ASP A 96 -0.69 -2.38 21.42
CA ASP A 96 -0.95 -3.61 22.20
C ASP A 96 -2.42 -4.03 22.21
N PRO A 97 -2.97 -4.43 21.06
CA PRO A 97 -4.32 -4.92 21.06
C PRO A 97 -4.26 -6.37 21.54
N GLN A 98 -4.92 -6.67 22.65
CA GLN A 98 -5.12 -8.05 23.11
C GLN A 98 -5.59 -8.98 21.97
N TRP A 99 -6.28 -8.47 20.94
CA TRP A 99 -6.70 -9.21 19.74
C TRP A 99 -5.56 -9.76 18.85
N LEU A 100 -4.36 -9.15 18.85
CA LEU A 100 -3.22 -9.62 18.07
C LEU A 100 -2.53 -10.82 18.74
N ARG A 101 -2.66 -10.97 20.07
CA ARG A 101 -2.21 -12.17 20.82
C ARG A 101 -3.05 -13.41 20.51
N HIS A 102 -4.28 -13.22 20.03
CA HIS A 102 -5.18 -14.30 19.61
C HIS A 102 -5.04 -14.68 18.13
N PHE A 103 -4.29 -13.90 17.34
CA PHE A 103 -4.03 -14.20 15.94
C PHE A 103 -2.92 -15.26 15.84
N LYS A 104 -3.30 -16.54 15.98
CA LYS A 104 -2.41 -17.65 15.60
C LYS A 104 -2.19 -17.56 14.09
N LEU A 105 -0.97 -17.22 13.67
CA LEU A 105 -0.50 -17.59 12.34
C LEU A 105 -0.57 -19.11 12.29
N GLY A 106 -1.47 -19.64 11.47
CA GLY A 106 -1.70 -21.07 11.32
C GLY A 106 -0.41 -21.82 11.04
N ALA A 107 -0.26 -22.95 11.70
CA ALA A 107 0.66 -24.02 11.31
C ALA A 107 0.28 -24.59 9.94
#